data_AF-A0A3A8J3G6-F1
#
_entry.id   AF-A0A3A8J3G6-F1
#
_cell.length_a   1.000
_cell.length_b   1.000
_cell.length_c   1.000
_cell.angle_alpha   90.00
_cell.angle_beta   90.00
_cell.angle_gamma   90.00
#
_symmetry.space_group_name_H-M   'P 1'
#
loop_
_entity.id
_entity.type
_entity.pdbx_description
1 polymer ?
#
loop_
_entity_poly.entity_id
_entity_poly.type
_entity_poly.pdbx_seq_one_letter_code
_entity_poly.pdbx_strand_id
1 'polypeptide(L)'
;MEANVKADGTTSLQGAAWNRERVDLVKRTICPRGISEDEFALFIEQCKRSGLDPLLKEAFCVARRQNVGNRERPNWVTKYEFQPSEAGMLARAERFPDFKGIQASAVFAEDEIVVDQGKGEVVHRFNPAKRKGALVGAWSRVVREGKLPVVVWLDFAGYVQQTPLWAKIPTTMIEKCARVAALRKAYPEAFGGLYVREEMPAEEFDAHGHAHDEPVPPAGSYEVLGSKPGPMKASFPTLAPAPAPAEARPAEVETQQLSIDVPLAPVAPAAVPVAPERPKASPVVVAFGPHKGKTTAELSDDELSETIDLAHEKLMEQPRARWAKAMRENLTALEAETELRCRVPTAKDGAGTTPEA
;
A
#
# COMPACT_ATOMS: atom_id res chain seq x y z
N MET A 1 -9.22 65.51 17.50
CA MET A 1 -8.23 64.49 17.09
C MET A 1 -8.79 63.14 17.51
N GLU A 2 -9.61 62.55 16.64
CA GLU A 2 -10.14 61.19 16.81
C GLU A 2 -9.12 60.22 16.25
N ALA A 3 -8.60 59.32 17.10
CA ALA A 3 -7.78 58.20 16.66
C ALA A 3 -8.68 56.96 16.62
N ASN A 4 -9.22 56.68 15.43
CA ASN A 4 -9.97 55.48 15.10
C ASN A 4 -8.98 54.33 14.86
N VAL A 5 -8.73 53.51 15.87
CA VAL A 5 -7.95 52.27 15.72
C VAL A 5 -8.85 51.23 15.07
N LYS A 6 -8.68 51.06 13.75
CA LYS A 6 -9.25 49.95 13.00
C LYS A 6 -8.71 48.65 13.58
N ALA A 7 -9.58 47.86 14.19
CA ALA A 7 -9.31 46.47 14.50
C ALA A 7 -9.17 45.70 13.18
N ASP A 8 -7.96 45.22 12.92
CA ASP A 8 -7.68 44.34 11.79
C ASP A 8 -8.49 43.05 11.92
N GLY A 9 -9.34 42.81 10.92
CA GLY A 9 -10.10 41.59 10.78
C GLY A 9 -9.15 40.43 10.53
N THR A 10 -8.84 39.69 11.59
CA THR A 10 -8.28 38.34 11.46
C THR A 10 -9.40 37.45 10.93
N THR A 11 -9.55 37.41 9.61
CA THR A 11 -10.43 36.45 8.92
C THR A 11 -9.82 35.07 9.09
N SER A 12 -10.14 34.43 10.22
CA SER A 12 -9.95 33.01 10.41
C SER A 12 -10.71 32.29 9.28
N LEU A 13 -9.99 31.60 8.40
CA LEU A 13 -10.52 30.67 7.39
C LEU A 13 -11.11 29.42 8.09
N GLN A 14 -12.05 29.62 9.02
CA GLN A 14 -12.92 28.56 9.49
C GLN A 14 -13.85 28.20 8.32
N GLY A 15 -13.85 26.91 7.96
CA GLY A 15 -14.62 26.38 6.85
C GLY A 15 -16.03 26.97 6.83
N ALA A 16 -16.44 27.46 5.66
CA ALA A 16 -17.72 28.14 5.47
C ALA A 16 -18.83 27.38 6.19
N ALA A 17 -19.51 28.08 7.11
CA ALA A 17 -20.48 27.48 8.01
C ALA A 17 -21.52 26.66 7.24
N TRP A 18 -21.86 25.49 7.76
CA TRP A 18 -22.89 24.61 7.21
C TRP A 18 -24.28 25.23 7.42
N ASN A 19 -24.63 26.21 6.60
CA ASN A 19 -25.96 26.82 6.55
C ASN A 19 -26.88 26.05 5.59
N ARG A 20 -28.18 26.35 5.66
CA ARG A 20 -29.20 25.65 4.87
C ARG A 20 -28.96 25.78 3.36
N GLU A 21 -28.61 26.99 2.90
CA GLU A 21 -28.34 27.26 1.48
C GLU A 21 -27.19 26.41 0.93
N ARG A 22 -26.11 26.29 1.71
CA ARG A 22 -24.94 25.48 1.36
C ARG A 22 -25.28 23.99 1.32
N VAL A 23 -26.04 23.50 2.30
CA VAL A 23 -26.50 22.10 2.33
C VAL A 23 -27.36 21.80 1.10
N ASP A 24 -28.30 22.68 0.77
CA ASP A 24 -29.16 22.53 -0.41
C ASP A 24 -28.37 22.57 -1.72
N LEU A 25 -27.33 23.42 -1.79
CA LEU A 25 -26.41 23.46 -2.93
C LEU A 25 -25.68 22.13 -3.09
N VAL A 26 -25.07 21.60 -2.01
CA VAL A 26 -24.35 20.32 -2.04
C VAL A 26 -25.26 19.20 -2.52
N LYS A 27 -26.50 19.13 -2.02
CA LYS A 27 -27.47 18.13 -2.46
C LYS A 27 -27.75 18.19 -3.95
N ARG A 28 -27.90 19.41 -4.50
CA ARG A 28 -28.26 19.63 -5.91
C ARG A 28 -27.10 19.40 -6.88
N THR A 29 -25.86 19.68 -6.47
CA THR A 29 -24.71 19.71 -7.39
C THR A 29 -23.71 18.57 -7.18
N ILE A 30 -23.63 17.99 -5.99
CA ILE A 30 -22.62 16.96 -5.67
C ILE A 30 -23.24 15.57 -5.54
N CYS A 31 -24.40 15.47 -4.87
CA CYS A 31 -24.99 14.17 -4.60
C CYS A 31 -25.66 13.57 -5.85
N PRO A 32 -25.56 12.25 -6.08
CA PRO A 32 -26.22 11.64 -7.22
C PRO A 32 -27.74 11.64 -7.02
N ARG A 33 -28.48 11.57 -8.15
CA ARG A 33 -29.95 11.54 -8.12
C ARG A 33 -30.43 10.29 -7.38
N GLY A 34 -31.49 10.43 -6.60
CA GLY A 34 -32.15 9.32 -5.88
C GLY A 34 -31.66 9.07 -4.45
N ILE A 35 -30.69 9.84 -3.96
CA ILE A 35 -30.28 9.77 -2.55
C ILE A 35 -31.46 10.10 -1.61
N SER A 36 -31.67 9.29 -0.58
CA SER A 36 -32.68 9.56 0.44
C SER A 36 -32.27 10.73 1.36
N GLU A 37 -33.23 11.32 2.08
CA GLU A 37 -32.91 12.37 3.06
C GLU A 37 -31.96 11.87 4.15
N ASP A 38 -32.13 10.64 4.63
CA ASP A 38 -31.31 10.05 5.69
C ASP A 38 -29.88 9.78 5.21
N GLU A 39 -29.71 9.24 4.00
CA GLU A 39 -28.38 9.02 3.41
C GLU A 39 -27.67 10.34 3.11
N PHE A 40 -28.41 11.35 2.66
CA PHE A 40 -27.86 12.68 2.45
C PHE A 40 -27.45 13.33 3.78
N ALA A 41 -28.27 13.23 4.82
CA ALA A 41 -27.93 13.71 6.16
C ALA A 41 -26.67 13.02 6.69
N LEU A 42 -26.57 11.69 6.52
CA LEU A 42 -25.39 10.91 6.88
C LEU A 42 -24.13 11.35 6.12
N PHE A 43 -24.25 11.67 4.83
CA PHE A 43 -23.15 12.22 4.03
C PHE A 43 -22.69 13.58 4.56
N ILE A 44 -23.62 14.49 4.88
CA ILE A 44 -23.32 15.81 5.44
C ILE A 44 -22.64 15.70 6.82
N GLU A 45 -23.12 14.81 7.69
CA GLU A 45 -22.49 14.59 9.00
C GLU A 45 -21.06 14.05 8.86
N GLN A 46 -20.80 13.19 7.87
CA GLN A 46 -19.44 12.75 7.56
C GLN A 46 -18.56 13.89 7.04
N CYS A 47 -19.08 14.75 6.15
CA CYS A 47 -18.37 15.96 5.71
C CYS A 47 -18.04 16.88 6.88
N LYS A 48 -18.97 17.08 7.83
CA LYS A 48 -18.74 17.89 9.04
C LYS A 48 -17.67 17.27 9.95
N ARG A 49 -17.82 15.99 10.31
CA ARG A 49 -16.90 15.28 11.21
C ARG A 49 -15.50 15.20 10.63
N SER A 50 -15.39 14.80 9.36
CA SER A 50 -14.13 14.76 8.64
C SER A 50 -13.61 16.13 8.24
N GLY A 51 -14.43 17.19 8.40
CA GLY A 51 -14.28 18.54 7.82
C GLY A 51 -13.60 18.57 6.46
N LEU A 52 -14.01 17.64 5.59
CA LEU A 52 -13.75 17.67 4.15
C LEU A 52 -14.92 18.38 3.48
N ASP A 53 -14.60 19.27 2.54
CA ASP A 53 -15.59 20.04 1.79
C ASP A 53 -15.93 19.39 0.43
N PRO A 54 -17.17 18.91 0.24
CA PRO A 54 -17.59 18.33 -1.03
C PRO A 54 -17.62 19.34 -2.18
N LEU A 55 -17.77 20.65 -1.92
CA LEU A 55 -17.72 21.68 -2.96
C LEU A 55 -16.29 21.93 -3.46
N LEU A 56 -15.29 21.63 -2.64
CA LEU A 56 -13.87 21.68 -3.01
C LEU A 56 -13.36 20.35 -3.57
N LYS A 57 -14.24 19.35 -3.79
CA LYS A 57 -13.90 17.98 -4.22
C LYS A 57 -12.99 17.24 -3.23
N GLU A 58 -13.11 17.58 -1.95
CA GLU A 58 -12.39 16.92 -0.86
C GLU A 58 -13.09 15.63 -0.41
N ALA A 59 -14.40 15.54 -0.65
CA ALA A 59 -15.21 14.35 -0.41
C ALA A 59 -16.27 14.20 -1.51
N PHE A 60 -16.65 12.95 -1.79
CA PHE A 60 -17.63 12.61 -2.81
C PHE A 60 -18.74 11.73 -2.22
N CYS A 61 -19.94 11.88 -2.76
CA CYS A 61 -21.06 10.98 -2.51
C CYS A 61 -21.21 10.06 -3.72
N VAL A 62 -20.85 8.80 -3.58
CA VAL A 62 -20.77 7.86 -4.72
C VAL A 62 -21.89 6.84 -4.61
N ALA A 63 -22.70 6.73 -5.67
CA ALA A 63 -23.69 5.66 -5.80
C ALA A 63 -22.99 4.34 -6.14
N ARG A 64 -23.28 3.29 -5.37
CA ARG A 64 -22.75 1.94 -5.53
C ARG A 64 -23.88 0.94 -5.55
N ARG A 65 -23.81 -0.01 -6.47
CA ARG A 65 -24.73 -1.15 -6.48
C ARG A 65 -24.18 -2.22 -5.57
N GLN A 66 -24.90 -2.54 -4.51
CA GLN A 66 -24.57 -3.62 -3.60
C GLN A 66 -25.60 -4.72 -3.73
N ASN A 67 -25.15 -5.97 -3.80
CA ASN A 67 -26.02 -7.12 -3.67
C ASN A 67 -26.25 -7.39 -2.17
N VAL A 68 -27.48 -7.21 -1.71
CA VAL A 68 -27.93 -7.55 -0.35
C VAL A 68 -28.67 -8.89 -0.30
N GLY A 69 -28.80 -9.56 -1.44
CA GLY A 69 -29.34 -10.91 -1.54
C GLY A 69 -28.25 -11.99 -1.51
N ASN A 70 -28.69 -13.23 -1.64
CA ASN A 70 -27.78 -14.39 -1.65
C ASN A 70 -27.30 -14.69 -3.08
N ARG A 71 -26.26 -15.53 -3.22
CA ARG A 71 -25.71 -15.93 -4.52
C ARG A 71 -26.76 -16.51 -5.49
N GLU A 72 -27.78 -17.19 -4.97
CA GLU A 72 -28.85 -17.80 -5.77
C GLU A 72 -30.00 -16.85 -6.08
N ARG A 73 -30.17 -15.79 -5.27
CA ARG A 73 -31.22 -14.78 -5.43
C ARG A 73 -30.62 -13.41 -5.18
N PRO A 74 -29.88 -12.87 -6.16
CA PRO A 74 -29.26 -11.56 -6.01
C PRO A 74 -30.36 -10.50 -5.86
N ASN A 75 -30.17 -9.60 -4.89
CA ASN A 75 -31.00 -8.43 -4.68
C ASN A 75 -30.10 -7.20 -4.70
N TRP A 76 -30.15 -6.47 -5.80
CA TRP A 76 -29.28 -5.32 -6.02
C TRP A 76 -29.95 -4.04 -5.53
N VAL A 77 -29.31 -3.38 -4.56
CA VAL A 77 -29.71 -2.07 -4.08
C VAL A 77 -28.63 -1.05 -4.37
N THR A 78 -29.03 0.18 -4.68
CA THR A 78 -28.09 1.29 -4.77
C THR A 78 -27.92 1.87 -3.38
N LYS A 79 -26.68 1.92 -2.90
CA LYS A 79 -26.28 2.63 -1.68
C LYS A 79 -25.42 3.83 -2.03
N TYR A 80 -25.50 4.86 -1.22
CA TYR A 80 -24.71 6.07 -1.38
C TYR A 80 -23.62 6.11 -0.32
N GLU A 81 -22.37 6.10 -0.76
CA GLU A 81 -21.21 5.99 0.12
C GLU A 81 -20.41 7.30 0.14
N PHE A 82 -19.97 7.68 1.33
CA PHE A 82 -19.00 8.75 1.50
C PHE A 82 -17.63 8.25 1.06
N GLN A 83 -16.99 9.01 0.16
CA GLN A 83 -15.67 8.70 -0.34
C GLN A 83 -14.75 9.91 -0.13
N PRO A 84 -13.79 9.86 0.79
CA PRO A 84 -12.80 10.92 0.93
C PRO A 84 -11.88 10.93 -0.29
N SER A 85 -11.38 12.12 -0.65
CA SER A 85 -10.34 12.25 -1.66
C SER A 85 -8.97 12.41 -1.00
N GLU A 86 -7.93 11.82 -1.58
CA GLU A 86 -6.57 11.98 -1.06
C GLU A 86 -6.14 13.45 -1.07
N ALA A 87 -6.44 14.18 -2.15
CA ALA A 87 -6.22 15.62 -2.23
C ALA A 87 -6.94 16.39 -1.10
N GLY A 88 -8.16 15.99 -0.74
CA GLY A 88 -8.91 16.57 0.37
C GLY A 88 -8.29 16.28 1.73
N MET A 89 -7.81 15.05 1.94
CA MET A 89 -7.09 14.70 3.16
C MET A 89 -5.78 15.47 3.29
N LEU A 90 -5.05 15.66 2.19
CA LEU A 90 -3.85 16.51 2.15
C LEU A 90 -4.18 17.98 2.43
N ALA A 91 -5.19 18.54 1.76
CA ALA A 91 -5.63 19.92 1.96
C ALA A 91 -6.14 20.16 3.38
N ARG A 92 -6.74 19.16 4.02
CA ARG A 92 -7.09 19.21 5.45
C ARG A 92 -5.86 19.11 6.35
N ALA A 93 -4.87 18.28 5.99
CA ALA A 93 -3.64 18.15 6.75
C ALA A 93 -2.88 19.48 6.83
N GLU A 94 -2.79 20.21 5.71
CA GLU A 94 -2.18 21.56 5.62
C GLU A 94 -2.84 22.61 6.53
N ARG A 95 -4.08 22.37 7.00
CA ARG A 95 -4.78 23.28 7.91
C ARG A 95 -4.45 23.01 9.38
N PHE A 96 -3.81 21.89 9.71
CA PHE A 96 -3.38 21.65 11.07
C PHE A 96 -2.14 22.51 11.38
N PRO A 97 -2.14 23.27 12.49
CA PRO A 97 -1.03 24.18 12.81
C PRO A 97 0.29 23.46 13.08
N ASP A 98 0.22 22.19 13.48
CA ASP A 98 1.38 21.35 13.74
C ASP A 98 1.89 20.61 12.49
N PHE A 99 1.23 20.71 11.33
CA PHE A 99 1.66 20.04 10.11
C PHE A 99 2.95 20.69 9.56
N LYS A 100 4.02 19.89 9.41
CA LYS A 100 5.29 20.37 8.84
C LYS A 100 5.55 19.88 7.42
N GLY A 101 4.75 18.93 6.94
CA GLY A 101 4.84 18.44 5.58
C GLY A 101 4.66 16.94 5.47
N ILE A 102 4.42 16.51 4.24
CA ILE A 102 4.34 15.13 3.81
C ILE A 102 5.24 14.91 2.59
N GLN A 103 5.91 13.78 2.57
CA GLN A 103 6.68 13.30 1.43
C GLN A 103 6.16 11.91 1.06
N ALA A 104 6.21 11.58 -0.23
CA ALA A 104 5.92 10.23 -0.69
C ALA A 104 6.60 9.99 -2.02
N SER A 105 6.96 8.74 -2.28
CA SER A 105 7.42 8.32 -3.60
C SER A 105 7.15 6.84 -3.82
N ALA A 106 6.72 6.50 -5.02
CA ALA A 106 6.79 5.15 -5.54
C ALA A 106 8.25 4.71 -5.73
N VAL A 107 8.50 3.43 -5.46
CA VAL A 107 9.82 2.81 -5.48
C VAL A 107 9.86 1.70 -6.52
N PHE A 108 10.86 1.76 -7.39
CA PHE A 108 11.13 0.77 -8.41
C PHE A 108 12.31 -0.12 -7.98
N ALA A 109 12.43 -1.30 -8.59
CA ALA A 109 13.40 -2.31 -8.20
C ALA A 109 14.86 -1.81 -8.22
N GLU A 110 15.19 -0.87 -9.11
CA GLU A 110 16.53 -0.29 -9.23
C GLU A 110 16.78 0.94 -8.34
N ASP A 111 15.78 1.40 -7.60
CA ASP A 111 15.94 2.55 -6.71
C ASP A 111 16.72 2.15 -5.45
N GLU A 112 17.57 3.04 -4.96
CA GLU A 112 18.20 2.89 -3.66
C GLU A 112 17.29 3.51 -2.59
N ILE A 113 16.76 2.68 -1.69
CA ILE A 113 15.96 3.14 -0.57
C ILE A 113 16.41 2.54 0.75
N VAL A 114 16.54 3.39 1.76
CA VAL A 114 16.74 3.01 3.15
C VAL A 114 15.70 3.72 4.00
N VAL A 115 14.95 2.95 4.78
CA VAL A 115 13.98 3.46 5.75
C VAL A 115 14.48 3.17 7.16
N ASP A 116 14.90 4.20 7.88
CA ASP A 116 15.17 4.11 9.31
C ASP A 116 13.88 4.40 10.07
N GLN A 117 13.12 3.36 10.42
CA GLN A 117 11.87 3.53 11.15
C GLN A 117 12.08 4.08 12.57
N GLY A 118 13.22 3.80 13.19
CA GLY A 118 13.53 4.27 14.54
C GLY A 118 13.73 5.78 14.60
N LYS A 119 14.39 6.35 13.59
CA LYS A 119 14.56 7.81 13.44
C LYS A 119 13.44 8.47 12.64
N GLY A 120 12.62 7.68 11.94
CA GLY A 120 11.61 8.18 11.03
C GLY A 120 12.22 8.90 9.82
N GLU A 121 13.35 8.40 9.32
CA GLU A 121 14.07 8.96 8.17
C GLU A 121 13.93 8.04 6.96
N VAL A 122 13.83 8.64 5.77
CA VAL A 122 13.82 7.92 4.50
C VAL A 122 14.84 8.55 3.58
N VAL A 123 15.77 7.74 3.10
CA VAL A 123 16.73 8.12 2.07
C VAL A 123 16.36 7.34 0.82
N HIS A 124 15.81 8.03 -0.17
CA HIS A 124 15.41 7.44 -1.44
C HIS A 124 16.13 8.16 -2.58
N ARG A 125 17.04 7.46 -3.25
CA ARG A 125 17.83 7.95 -4.36
C ARG A 125 17.52 7.13 -5.60
N PHE A 126 17.24 7.82 -6.69
CA PHE A 126 16.97 7.17 -7.97
C PHE A 126 17.31 8.10 -9.12
N ASN A 127 17.52 7.50 -10.29
CA ASN A 127 17.63 8.23 -11.53
C ASN A 127 16.31 8.06 -12.31
N PRO A 128 15.48 9.11 -12.46
CA PRO A 128 14.20 9.02 -13.15
C PRO A 128 14.32 8.46 -14.58
N ALA A 129 15.43 8.75 -15.27
CA ALA A 129 15.66 8.29 -16.65
C ALA A 129 16.01 6.79 -16.73
N LYS A 130 16.35 6.15 -15.60
CA LYS A 130 16.73 4.73 -15.53
C LYS A 130 15.65 3.82 -14.94
N ARG A 131 14.52 4.37 -14.48
CA ARG A 131 13.41 3.58 -13.94
C ARG A 131 12.73 2.77 -15.04
N LYS A 132 13.14 1.51 -15.19
CA LYS A 132 12.61 0.57 -16.18
C LYS A 132 12.09 -0.73 -15.55
N GLY A 133 12.45 -1.01 -14.30
CA GLY A 133 12.10 -2.23 -13.61
C GLY A 133 10.70 -2.22 -13.02
N ALA A 134 10.43 -3.26 -12.25
CA ALA A 134 9.16 -3.45 -11.59
C ALA A 134 8.92 -2.39 -10.51
N LEU A 135 7.66 -1.96 -10.39
CA LEU A 135 7.19 -1.18 -9.25
C LEU A 135 7.14 -2.10 -8.02
N VAL A 136 7.90 -1.76 -6.98
CA VAL A 136 8.06 -2.57 -5.76
C VAL A 136 7.08 -2.13 -4.68
N GLY A 137 6.84 -0.82 -4.57
CA GLY A 137 6.01 -0.28 -3.50
C GLY A 137 5.99 1.24 -3.50
N ALA A 138 5.54 1.81 -2.40
CA ALA A 138 5.68 3.23 -2.13
C ALA A 138 5.88 3.49 -0.64
N TRP A 139 6.57 4.59 -0.35
CA TRP A 139 6.66 5.11 1.01
C TRP A 139 5.97 6.46 1.12
N SER A 140 5.57 6.79 2.35
CA SER A 140 5.21 8.16 2.71
C SER A 140 5.69 8.50 4.12
N ARG A 141 6.10 9.75 4.31
CA ARG A 141 6.58 10.31 5.57
C ARG A 141 5.81 11.57 5.89
N VAL A 142 5.21 11.64 7.08
CA VAL A 142 4.53 12.83 7.61
C VAL A 142 5.28 13.34 8.83
N VAL A 143 5.50 14.65 8.89
CA VAL A 143 6.14 15.32 10.04
C VAL A 143 5.15 16.26 10.70
N ARG A 144 5.12 16.19 12.03
CA ARG A 144 4.29 17.04 12.89
C ARG A 144 5.15 17.71 13.95
N GLU A 145 4.81 18.93 14.31
CA GLU A 145 5.45 19.66 15.40
C GLU A 145 5.27 18.91 16.72
N GLY A 146 6.36 18.72 17.47
CA GLY A 146 6.32 18.08 18.79
C GLY A 146 5.93 16.60 18.77
N LYS A 147 5.98 15.92 17.61
CA LYS A 147 5.73 14.48 17.47
C LYS A 147 6.84 13.81 16.67
N LEU A 148 7.00 12.50 16.86
CA LEU A 148 7.90 11.70 16.04
C LEU A 148 7.36 11.62 14.59
N PRO A 149 8.25 11.64 13.58
CA PRO A 149 7.85 11.43 12.19
C PRO A 149 7.15 10.08 12.02
N VAL A 150 6.11 10.06 11.19
CA VAL A 150 5.40 8.84 10.82
C VAL A 150 5.87 8.44 9.43
N VAL A 151 6.44 7.24 9.31
CA VAL A 151 6.81 6.65 8.02
C VAL A 151 5.95 5.41 7.76
N VAL A 152 5.45 5.30 6.53
CA VAL A 152 4.71 4.15 6.03
C VAL A 152 5.41 3.61 4.79
N TRP A 153 5.55 2.29 4.73
CA TRP A 153 5.91 1.54 3.54
C TRP A 153 4.75 0.64 3.15
N LEU A 154 4.35 0.66 1.88
CA LEU A 154 3.38 -0.25 1.31
C LEU A 154 4.03 -1.07 0.20
N ASP A 155 3.91 -2.39 0.31
CA ASP A 155 4.34 -3.31 -0.74
C ASP A 155 3.32 -3.31 -1.89
N PHE A 156 3.80 -3.18 -3.13
CA PHE A 156 2.93 -3.10 -4.31
C PHE A 156 2.18 -4.40 -4.54
N ALA A 157 2.82 -5.56 -4.37
CA ALA A 157 2.19 -6.86 -4.61
C ALA A 157 1.04 -7.13 -3.63
N GLY A 158 1.16 -6.64 -2.40
CA GLY A 158 0.09 -6.74 -1.39
C GLY A 158 -1.06 -5.74 -1.55
N TYR A 159 -0.88 -4.66 -2.30
CA TYR A 159 -1.86 -3.56 -2.42
C TYR A 159 -2.54 -3.45 -3.79
N VAL A 160 -1.91 -3.98 -4.84
CA VAL A 160 -2.43 -3.86 -6.21
C VAL A 160 -3.80 -4.52 -6.33
N GLN A 161 -4.75 -3.81 -6.94
CA GLN A 161 -6.09 -4.31 -7.20
C GLN A 161 -6.29 -4.58 -8.69
N GLN A 162 -7.09 -5.58 -9.02
CA GLN A 162 -7.41 -5.96 -10.41
C GLN A 162 -8.47 -5.04 -11.02
N THR A 163 -8.20 -3.73 -11.04
CA THR A 163 -9.10 -2.70 -11.59
C THR A 163 -8.45 -1.94 -12.75
N PRO A 164 -9.23 -1.37 -13.68
CA PRO A 164 -8.68 -0.63 -14.82
C PRO A 164 -7.79 0.56 -14.42
N LEU A 165 -8.08 1.19 -13.27
CA LEU A 165 -7.30 2.34 -12.79
C LEU A 165 -5.90 1.93 -12.33
N TRP A 166 -5.80 0.85 -11.56
CA TRP A 166 -4.53 0.27 -11.14
C TRP A 166 -3.71 -0.26 -12.33
N ALA A 167 -4.36 -0.81 -13.36
CA ALA A 167 -3.68 -1.21 -14.58
C ALA A 167 -3.11 -0.01 -15.37
N LYS A 168 -3.79 1.13 -15.37
CA LYS A 168 -3.42 2.32 -16.15
C LYS A 168 -2.39 3.21 -15.45
N ILE A 169 -2.52 3.41 -14.13
CA ILE A 169 -1.69 4.34 -13.35
C ILE A 169 -1.19 3.73 -12.02
N PRO A 170 -0.56 2.54 -12.03
CA PRO A 170 -0.21 1.80 -10.81
C PRO A 170 0.67 2.59 -9.84
N THR A 171 1.66 3.31 -10.37
CA THR A 171 2.58 4.17 -9.61
C THR A 171 1.85 5.23 -8.79
N THR A 172 0.89 5.91 -9.42
CA THR A 172 0.09 6.95 -8.75
C THR A 172 -0.83 6.34 -7.70
N MET A 173 -1.38 5.16 -7.94
CA MET A 173 -2.28 4.50 -7.00
C MET A 173 -1.57 4.07 -5.71
N ILE A 174 -0.43 3.39 -5.82
CA ILE A 174 0.29 2.93 -4.61
C ILE A 174 0.84 4.11 -3.79
N GLU A 175 1.33 5.15 -4.46
CA GLU A 175 1.83 6.37 -3.82
C GLU A 175 0.71 7.14 -3.10
N LYS A 176 -0.48 7.21 -3.73
CA LYS A 176 -1.70 7.76 -3.12
C LYS A 176 -2.08 6.99 -1.86
N CYS A 177 -2.10 5.65 -1.91
CA CYS A 177 -2.39 4.81 -0.74
C CYS A 177 -1.38 5.05 0.38
N ALA A 178 -0.09 5.15 0.05
CA ALA A 178 0.96 5.41 1.04
C ALA A 178 0.75 6.76 1.75
N ARG A 179 0.42 7.83 1.01
CA ARG A 179 0.12 9.15 1.61
C ARG A 179 -1.06 9.09 2.57
N VAL A 180 -2.16 8.49 2.14
CA VAL A 180 -3.38 8.40 2.96
C VAL A 180 -3.09 7.58 4.21
N ALA A 181 -2.45 6.42 4.09
CA ALA A 181 -2.06 5.59 5.23
C ALA A 181 -1.17 6.35 6.23
N ALA A 182 -0.20 7.14 5.73
CA ALA A 182 0.66 7.97 6.59
C ALA A 182 -0.14 9.08 7.29
N LEU A 183 -1.05 9.76 6.59
CA LEU A 183 -1.94 10.76 7.20
C LEU A 183 -2.83 10.13 8.29
N ARG A 184 -3.40 8.94 8.06
CA ARG A 184 -4.22 8.23 9.06
C ARG A 184 -3.43 7.92 10.33
N LYS A 185 -2.17 7.49 10.19
CA LYS A 185 -1.28 7.24 11.33
C LYS A 185 -0.82 8.53 12.01
N ALA A 186 -0.56 9.58 11.23
CA ALA A 186 -0.11 10.87 11.75
C ALA A 186 -1.23 11.63 12.46
N TYR A 187 -2.48 11.56 11.99
CA TYR A 187 -3.64 12.24 12.58
C TYR A 187 -4.82 11.28 12.75
N PRO A 188 -4.74 10.31 13.68
CA PRO A 188 -5.76 9.27 13.83
C PRO A 188 -7.14 9.81 14.19
N GLU A 189 -7.22 10.90 14.95
CA GLU A 189 -8.50 11.54 15.28
C GLU A 189 -9.19 12.15 14.04
N ALA A 190 -8.41 12.79 13.16
CA ALA A 190 -8.95 13.46 11.99
C ALA A 190 -9.18 12.52 10.80
N PHE A 191 -8.30 11.54 10.61
CA PHE A 191 -8.23 10.72 9.40
C PHE A 191 -8.39 9.22 9.67
N GLY A 192 -8.32 8.75 10.91
CA GLY A 192 -8.21 7.31 11.21
C GLY A 192 -9.35 6.45 10.63
N GLY A 193 -10.55 7.01 10.48
CA GLY A 193 -11.70 6.36 9.83
C GLY A 193 -11.88 6.66 8.34
N LEU A 194 -10.99 7.42 7.71
CA LEU A 194 -11.13 7.87 6.32
C LEU A 194 -10.27 7.01 5.39
N TYR A 195 -10.87 5.96 4.84
CA TYR A 195 -10.23 5.13 3.84
C TYR A 195 -10.57 5.64 2.44
N VAL A 196 -9.55 5.88 1.61
CA VAL A 196 -9.80 6.10 0.18
C VAL A 196 -10.08 4.78 -0.50
N ARG A 197 -10.79 4.83 -1.63
CA ARG A 197 -11.20 3.62 -2.33
C ARG A 197 -10.02 2.73 -2.67
N GLU A 198 -8.91 3.30 -3.10
CA GLU A 198 -7.75 2.54 -3.54
C GLU A 198 -7.06 1.74 -2.43
N GLU A 199 -7.38 1.96 -1.14
CA GLU A 199 -6.85 1.17 -0.02
C GLU A 199 -7.69 -0.07 0.34
N MET A 200 -8.93 -0.16 -0.12
CA MET A 200 -9.82 -1.27 0.25
C MET A 200 -9.84 -2.34 -0.85
N PRO A 201 -9.97 -3.64 -0.54
CA PRO A 201 -10.11 -4.68 -1.56
C PRO A 201 -11.27 -4.39 -2.52
N ALA A 202 -11.12 -4.76 -3.79
CA ALA A 202 -12.22 -4.66 -4.75
C ALA A 202 -13.35 -5.58 -4.33
N GLU A 203 -13.04 -6.76 -3.82
CA GLU A 203 -13.97 -7.81 -3.43
C GLU A 203 -14.82 -7.46 -2.20
N GLU A 204 -14.30 -6.66 -1.27
CA GLU A 204 -15.10 -6.17 -0.12
C GLU A 204 -16.23 -5.23 -0.56
N PHE A 205 -16.11 -4.65 -1.75
CA PHE A 205 -17.13 -3.79 -2.36
C PHE A 205 -17.89 -4.48 -3.51
N ASP A 206 -17.20 -5.31 -4.30
CA ASP A 206 -17.69 -6.09 -5.45
C ASP A 206 -18.11 -7.50 -5.07
N ALA A 207 -18.41 -7.77 -3.79
CA ALA A 207 -18.74 -9.10 -3.29
C ALA A 207 -19.83 -9.86 -4.09
N HIS A 208 -20.55 -9.23 -5.04
CA HIS A 208 -21.30 -9.97 -6.07
C HIS A 208 -21.33 -9.37 -7.49
N GLY A 209 -20.34 -8.57 -7.93
CA GLY A 209 -20.38 -7.90 -9.23
C GLY A 209 -19.80 -8.68 -10.41
N HIS A 210 -20.28 -9.89 -10.72
CA HIS A 210 -19.91 -10.51 -12.01
C HIS A 210 -20.65 -9.82 -13.18
N ALA A 211 -19.83 -9.27 -14.08
CA ALA A 211 -20.09 -8.82 -15.44
C ALA A 211 -21.55 -8.84 -15.93
N HIS A 212 -22.14 -7.65 -16.07
CA HIS A 212 -23.10 -7.41 -17.13
C HIS A 212 -22.58 -6.25 -17.98
N ASP A 213 -22.30 -6.60 -19.24
CA ASP A 213 -21.99 -5.72 -20.34
C ASP A 213 -23.28 -4.99 -20.73
N GLU A 214 -23.52 -3.83 -20.14
CA GLU A 214 -24.58 -2.90 -20.56
C GLU A 214 -23.95 -1.51 -20.67
N PRO A 215 -24.16 -0.77 -21.79
CA PRO A 215 -23.46 0.48 -22.01
C PRO A 215 -23.93 1.53 -21.01
N VAL A 216 -23.05 1.86 -20.05
CA VAL A 216 -23.22 2.98 -19.14
C VAL A 216 -23.17 4.28 -19.97
N PRO A 217 -24.17 5.17 -19.88
CA PRO A 217 -24.10 6.48 -20.52
C PRO A 217 -22.97 7.29 -19.88
N PRO A 218 -22.28 8.18 -20.63
CA PRO A 218 -21.06 8.82 -20.15
C PRO A 218 -21.35 9.73 -18.95
N ALA A 219 -21.10 9.23 -17.74
CA ALA A 219 -20.97 10.03 -16.54
C ALA A 219 -19.58 10.68 -16.57
N GLY A 220 -19.59 12.02 -16.48
CA GLY A 220 -18.46 12.94 -16.71
C GLY A 220 -17.07 12.37 -16.43
N SER A 221 -16.28 12.27 -17.49
CA SER A 221 -14.84 12.07 -17.41
C SER A 221 -14.23 13.19 -16.56
N TYR A 222 -13.50 12.83 -15.50
CA TYR A 222 -12.50 13.73 -14.96
C TYR A 222 -11.38 13.82 -16.01
N GLU A 223 -11.37 14.90 -16.78
CA GLU A 223 -10.21 15.24 -17.59
C GLU A 223 -9.11 15.72 -16.65
N VAL A 224 -8.03 14.95 -16.57
CA VAL A 224 -6.74 15.45 -16.07
C VAL A 224 -6.30 16.52 -17.05
N LEU A 225 -6.31 17.79 -16.61
CA LEU A 225 -5.77 18.90 -17.37
C LEU A 225 -4.29 18.60 -17.70
N GLY A 226 -3.97 18.47 -19.00
CA GLY A 226 -2.57 18.50 -19.46
C GLY A 226 -2.04 17.31 -20.26
N SER A 227 -2.85 16.51 -20.96
CA SER A 227 -2.31 15.47 -21.86
C SER A 227 -3.02 15.44 -23.20
N LYS A 228 -2.56 16.28 -24.14
CA LYS A 228 -2.74 16.03 -25.57
C LYS A 228 -1.49 15.34 -26.11
N PRO A 229 -1.56 14.10 -26.59
CA PRO A 229 -0.46 13.46 -27.31
C PRO A 229 -0.47 13.99 -28.76
N GLY A 230 0.51 14.83 -29.08
CA GLY A 230 0.84 15.21 -30.46
C GLY A 230 2.25 14.73 -30.79
N PRO A 231 2.53 14.25 -32.02
CA PRO A 231 3.85 13.76 -32.38
C PRO A 231 4.76 14.97 -32.62
N MET A 232 5.66 15.27 -31.68
CA MET A 232 6.72 16.27 -31.91
C MET A 232 8.05 15.56 -32.13
N LYS A 233 8.52 15.59 -33.39
CA LYS A 233 9.93 15.34 -33.72
C LYS A 233 10.73 16.55 -33.25
N ALA A 234 11.54 16.39 -32.20
CA ALA A 234 12.49 17.40 -31.78
C ALA A 234 13.89 17.00 -32.25
N SER A 235 14.41 17.72 -33.26
CA SER A 235 15.83 17.72 -33.61
C SER A 235 16.56 18.65 -32.64
N PHE A 236 17.63 18.16 -31.99
CA PHE A 236 18.50 18.96 -31.14
C PHE A 236 19.82 19.25 -31.87
N PRO A 237 20.36 20.49 -31.82
CA PRO A 237 21.71 20.78 -32.28
C PRO A 237 22.75 20.21 -31.31
N THR A 238 23.79 19.57 -31.86
CA THR A 238 24.92 18.99 -31.13
C THR A 238 25.78 20.09 -30.49
N LEU A 239 26.02 20.00 -29.18
CA LEU A 239 27.06 20.76 -28.49
C LEU A 239 28.33 19.90 -28.29
N ALA A 240 29.48 20.54 -28.47
CA ALA A 240 30.83 19.97 -28.40
C ALA A 240 31.24 19.56 -26.97
N PRO A 241 32.19 18.61 -26.81
CA PRO A 241 32.58 18.07 -25.50
C PRO A 241 33.49 19.02 -24.71
N ALA A 242 33.33 19.03 -23.38
CA ALA A 242 34.21 19.68 -22.41
C ALA A 242 35.30 18.71 -21.88
N PRO A 243 36.47 19.20 -21.43
CA PRO A 243 37.66 18.39 -21.21
C PRO A 243 37.67 17.63 -19.86
N ALA A 244 38.48 16.58 -19.80
CA ALA A 244 38.64 15.64 -18.69
C ALA A 244 39.25 16.28 -17.41
N PRO A 245 38.93 15.74 -16.20
CA PRO A 245 39.54 16.18 -14.95
C PRO A 245 40.89 15.50 -14.68
N ALA A 246 41.82 16.30 -14.15
CA ALA A 246 43.15 15.89 -13.71
C ALA A 246 43.14 15.22 -12.32
N GLU A 247 44.09 14.32 -12.13
CA GLU A 247 44.36 13.52 -10.93
C GLU A 247 44.73 14.37 -9.70
N ALA A 248 44.27 13.96 -8.52
CA ALA A 248 44.84 14.36 -7.23
C ALA A 248 44.91 13.15 -6.28
N ARG A 249 46.07 12.99 -5.65
CA ARG A 249 46.53 11.88 -4.80
C ARG A 249 45.95 11.96 -3.36
N PRO A 250 45.98 10.85 -2.59
CA PRO A 250 45.23 10.72 -1.34
C PRO A 250 45.92 11.41 -0.15
N ALA A 251 45.11 11.95 0.76
CA ALA A 251 45.54 12.38 2.09
C ALA A 251 44.93 11.44 3.14
N GLU A 252 45.80 10.97 4.03
CA GLU A 252 45.55 10.06 5.15
C GLU A 252 44.57 10.68 6.17
N VAL A 253 43.71 9.85 6.76
CA VAL A 253 42.90 10.22 7.93
C VAL A 253 43.16 9.20 9.04
N GLU A 254 43.70 9.71 10.14
CA GLU A 254 44.04 8.98 11.36
C GLU A 254 42.83 8.29 11.99
N THR A 255 43.09 7.08 12.49
CA THR A 255 42.17 6.26 13.26
C THR A 255 42.20 6.71 14.71
N GLN A 256 41.08 7.22 15.24
CA GLN A 256 40.88 7.35 16.68
C GLN A 256 39.82 6.36 17.14
N GLN A 257 40.28 5.28 17.79
CA GLN A 257 39.47 4.35 18.57
C GLN A 257 39.10 5.00 19.90
N LEU A 258 37.80 5.16 20.15
CA LEU A 258 37.27 5.46 21.48
C LEU A 258 36.64 4.17 22.03
N SER A 259 37.34 3.55 22.97
CA SER A 259 36.85 2.44 23.80
C SER A 259 35.95 2.99 24.91
N ILE A 260 34.72 2.48 24.99
CA ILE A 260 33.84 2.71 26.15
C ILE A 260 33.58 1.36 26.81
N ASP A 261 34.13 1.19 28.02
CA ASP A 261 33.80 0.12 28.96
C ASP A 261 32.38 0.31 29.51
N VAL A 262 31.55 -0.73 29.41
CA VAL A 262 30.22 -0.79 30.04
C VAL A 262 30.27 -1.79 31.19
N PRO A 263 29.95 -1.40 32.44
CA PRO A 263 29.92 -2.34 33.57
C PRO A 263 28.71 -3.28 33.49
N LEU A 264 28.99 -4.58 33.62
CA LEU A 264 28.02 -5.68 33.64
C LEU A 264 27.26 -5.72 34.98
N ALA A 265 25.93 -5.59 34.95
CA ALA A 265 25.07 -5.85 36.10
C ALA A 265 24.82 -7.37 36.28
N PRO A 266 24.66 -7.88 37.51
CA PRO A 266 24.65 -9.32 37.79
C PRO A 266 23.34 -10.01 37.36
N VAL A 267 23.51 -11.21 36.81
CA VAL A 267 22.44 -12.12 36.35
C VAL A 267 21.85 -12.88 37.55
N ALA A 268 20.53 -12.83 37.71
CA ALA A 268 19.77 -13.70 38.63
C ALA A 268 19.60 -15.11 38.03
N PRO A 269 19.57 -16.19 38.85
CA PRO A 269 19.63 -17.56 38.34
C PRO A 269 18.35 -17.98 37.62
N ALA A 270 18.55 -18.74 36.54
CA ALA A 270 17.54 -19.21 35.61
C ALA A 270 16.54 -20.18 36.25
N ALA A 271 15.25 -19.90 36.05
CA ALA A 271 14.19 -20.90 36.12
C ALA A 271 14.18 -21.70 34.80
N VAL A 272 14.16 -23.02 34.91
CA VAL A 272 14.09 -23.95 33.78
C VAL A 272 12.81 -23.73 32.96
N PRO A 273 12.88 -23.50 31.62
CA PRO A 273 11.70 -23.47 30.80
C PRO A 273 11.33 -24.89 30.38
N VAL A 274 10.12 -25.32 30.74
CA VAL A 274 9.48 -26.52 30.20
C VAL A 274 9.18 -26.28 28.72
N ALA A 275 9.65 -27.18 27.86
CA ALA A 275 9.45 -27.12 26.41
C ALA A 275 7.95 -27.22 26.05
N PRO A 276 7.42 -26.39 25.13
CA PRO A 276 6.10 -26.61 24.59
C PRO A 276 6.12 -27.80 23.62
N GLU A 277 5.21 -28.76 23.82
CA GLU A 277 5.01 -29.89 22.91
C GLU A 277 4.60 -29.40 21.51
N ARG A 278 5.26 -29.96 20.47
CA ARG A 278 4.94 -29.71 19.06
C ARG A 278 3.54 -30.24 18.73
N PRO A 279 2.65 -29.47 18.08
CA PRO A 279 1.49 -30.04 17.42
C PRO A 279 1.96 -30.93 16.25
N LYS A 280 1.45 -32.16 16.18
CA LYS A 280 1.71 -33.09 15.07
C LYS A 280 1.18 -32.48 13.77
N ALA A 281 2.07 -32.09 12.88
CA ALA A 281 1.70 -31.63 11.54
C ALA A 281 1.15 -32.82 10.73
N SER A 282 -0.07 -32.67 10.22
CA SER A 282 -0.65 -33.59 9.26
C SER A 282 0.19 -33.58 7.97
N PRO A 283 0.49 -34.73 7.35
CA PRO A 283 1.29 -34.76 6.13
C PRO A 283 0.55 -34.04 5.00
N VAL A 284 1.20 -33.06 4.37
CA VAL A 284 0.66 -32.36 3.19
C VAL A 284 0.68 -33.34 2.02
N VAL A 285 -0.43 -33.42 1.27
CA VAL A 285 -0.56 -34.30 0.10
C VAL A 285 -0.52 -33.46 -1.17
N VAL A 286 0.25 -33.91 -2.16
CA VAL A 286 0.32 -33.25 -3.47
C VAL A 286 -1.01 -33.45 -4.21
N ALA A 287 -1.64 -32.38 -4.66
CA ALA A 287 -2.98 -32.44 -5.28
C ALA A 287 -2.95 -32.51 -6.82
N PHE A 288 -1.78 -32.39 -7.46
CA PHE A 288 -1.63 -32.22 -8.90
C PHE A 288 -0.31 -32.81 -9.44
N GLY A 289 -0.17 -32.86 -10.77
CA GLY A 289 1.05 -33.35 -11.42
C GLY A 289 1.32 -34.85 -11.24
N PRO A 290 2.54 -35.31 -11.58
CA PRO A 290 2.92 -36.74 -11.56
C PRO A 290 2.94 -37.37 -10.17
N HIS A 291 3.13 -36.55 -9.13
CA HIS A 291 3.22 -36.98 -7.74
C HIS A 291 1.91 -36.84 -6.96
N LYS A 292 0.79 -36.60 -7.66
CA LYS A 292 -0.53 -36.45 -7.06
C LYS A 292 -0.89 -37.63 -6.16
N GLY A 293 -1.29 -37.34 -4.93
CA GLY A 293 -1.69 -38.31 -3.92
C GLY A 293 -0.55 -38.80 -3.02
N LYS A 294 0.70 -38.47 -3.35
CA LYS A 294 1.84 -38.72 -2.46
C LYS A 294 1.90 -37.67 -1.35
N THR A 295 2.32 -38.09 -0.18
CA THR A 295 2.61 -37.15 0.92
C THR A 295 3.94 -36.46 0.69
N THR A 296 4.14 -35.26 1.24
CA THR A 296 5.43 -34.58 1.17
C THR A 296 6.55 -35.47 1.71
N ALA A 297 6.31 -36.21 2.79
CA ALA A 297 7.28 -37.15 3.37
C ALA A 297 7.73 -38.29 2.44
N GLU A 298 6.95 -38.62 1.40
CA GLU A 298 7.29 -39.64 0.40
C GLU A 298 8.09 -39.09 -0.79
N LEU A 299 8.30 -37.77 -0.84
CA LEU A 299 9.00 -37.09 -1.93
C LEU A 299 10.42 -36.70 -1.50
N SER A 300 11.37 -36.97 -2.40
CA SER A 300 12.70 -36.37 -2.31
C SER A 300 12.63 -34.85 -2.48
N ASP A 301 13.66 -34.14 -2.05
CA ASP A 301 13.69 -32.67 -2.14
C ASP A 301 13.68 -32.18 -3.59
N ASP A 302 14.31 -32.94 -4.49
CA ASP A 302 14.31 -32.68 -5.94
C ASP A 302 12.89 -32.85 -6.53
N GLU A 303 12.20 -33.95 -6.21
CA GLU A 303 10.81 -34.20 -6.67
C GLU A 303 9.81 -33.17 -6.11
N LEU A 304 10.05 -32.68 -4.89
CA LEU A 304 9.24 -31.64 -4.27
C LEU A 304 9.44 -30.29 -4.97
N SER A 305 10.69 -29.94 -5.31
CA SER A 305 11.02 -28.74 -6.08
C SER A 305 10.38 -28.79 -7.48
N GLU A 306 10.51 -29.90 -8.20
CA GLU A 306 9.90 -30.07 -9.52
C GLU A 306 8.37 -29.94 -9.47
N THR A 307 7.75 -30.43 -8.40
CA THR A 307 6.30 -30.30 -8.19
C THR A 307 5.88 -28.85 -7.96
N ILE A 308 6.67 -28.07 -7.21
CA ILE A 308 6.44 -26.64 -6.97
C ILE A 308 6.59 -25.84 -8.28
N ASP A 309 7.63 -26.13 -9.06
CA ASP A 309 7.87 -25.46 -10.34
C ASP A 309 6.75 -25.73 -11.35
N LEU A 310 6.26 -26.97 -11.42
CA LEU A 310 5.10 -27.32 -12.25
C LEU A 310 3.83 -26.55 -11.84
N ALA A 311 3.64 -26.33 -10.54
CA ALA A 311 2.51 -25.54 -10.04
C ALA A 311 2.60 -24.08 -10.51
N HIS A 312 3.78 -23.48 -10.39
CA HIS A 312 4.04 -22.12 -10.86
C HIS A 312 3.81 -21.99 -12.37
N GLU A 313 4.33 -22.93 -13.16
CA GLU A 313 4.14 -22.95 -14.61
C GLU A 313 2.65 -23.04 -14.98
N LYS A 314 1.91 -23.97 -14.38
CA LYS A 314 0.47 -24.15 -14.66
C LYS A 314 -0.36 -22.94 -14.24
N LEU A 315 -0.02 -22.30 -13.12
CA LEU A 315 -0.67 -21.08 -12.66
C LEU A 315 -0.34 -19.86 -13.53
N MET A 316 0.85 -19.82 -14.15
CA MET A 316 1.21 -18.82 -15.15
C MET A 316 0.45 -19.01 -16.47
N GLU A 317 0.30 -20.25 -16.94
CA GLU A 317 -0.44 -20.55 -18.18
C GLU A 317 -1.94 -20.23 -18.06
N GLN A 318 -2.56 -20.60 -16.93
CA GLN A 318 -4.02 -20.48 -16.75
C GLN A 318 -4.39 -19.89 -15.38
N PRO A 319 -4.09 -18.61 -15.13
CA PRO A 319 -4.26 -17.99 -13.81
C PRO A 319 -5.71 -17.90 -13.35
N ARG A 320 -6.68 -18.01 -14.27
CA ARG A 320 -8.13 -17.90 -13.99
C ARG A 320 -8.89 -19.22 -14.12
N ALA A 321 -8.19 -20.35 -14.25
CA ALA A 321 -8.86 -21.65 -14.32
C ALA A 321 -9.62 -21.96 -13.02
N ARG A 322 -10.70 -22.74 -13.12
CA ARG A 322 -11.54 -23.12 -11.95
C ARG A 322 -10.74 -23.88 -10.87
N TRP A 323 -9.66 -24.56 -11.27
CA TRP A 323 -8.75 -25.29 -10.38
C TRP A 323 -7.60 -24.43 -9.82
N ALA A 324 -7.38 -23.21 -10.34
CA ALA A 324 -6.22 -22.38 -9.99
C ALA A 324 -6.21 -21.98 -8.51
N LYS A 325 -7.38 -21.74 -7.91
CA LYS A 325 -7.50 -21.42 -6.47
C LYS A 325 -6.99 -22.58 -5.60
N ALA A 326 -7.47 -23.79 -5.86
CA ALA A 326 -7.06 -24.98 -5.11
C ALA A 326 -5.57 -25.32 -5.32
N MET A 327 -5.04 -25.09 -6.52
CA MET A 327 -3.62 -25.29 -6.80
C MET A 327 -2.72 -24.29 -6.05
N ARG A 328 -3.13 -23.01 -5.93
CA ARG A 328 -2.40 -22.02 -5.10
C ARG A 328 -2.39 -22.41 -3.62
N GLU A 329 -3.53 -22.85 -3.09
CA GLU A 329 -3.64 -23.30 -1.70
C GLU A 329 -2.74 -24.51 -1.42
N ASN A 330 -2.67 -25.47 -2.35
CA ASN A 330 -1.76 -26.62 -2.22
C ASN A 330 -0.29 -26.23 -2.40
N LEU A 331 0.03 -25.32 -3.33
CA LEU A 331 1.37 -24.78 -3.55
C LEU A 331 1.93 -24.12 -2.28
N THR A 332 1.16 -23.23 -1.64
CA THR A 332 1.58 -22.58 -0.38
C THR A 332 1.89 -23.60 0.72
N ALA A 333 1.15 -24.70 0.78
CA ALA A 333 1.41 -25.78 1.74
C ALA A 333 2.69 -26.57 1.42
N LEU A 334 3.03 -26.75 0.14
CA LEU A 334 4.27 -27.40 -0.30
C LEU A 334 5.50 -26.50 -0.06
N GLU A 335 5.39 -25.19 -0.32
CA GLU A 335 6.46 -24.22 -0.08
C GLU A 335 6.81 -24.10 1.42
N ALA A 336 5.80 -24.12 2.29
CA ALA A 336 5.99 -24.10 3.74
C ALA A 336 6.73 -25.37 4.24
N GLU A 337 6.48 -26.51 3.61
CA GLU A 337 7.20 -27.75 3.90
C GLU A 337 8.66 -27.68 3.44
N THR A 338 8.93 -27.13 2.25
CA THR A 338 10.30 -26.91 1.76
C THR A 338 11.09 -25.99 2.70
N GLU A 339 10.48 -24.91 3.18
CA GLU A 339 11.08 -24.00 4.15
C GLU A 339 11.38 -24.72 5.49
N LEU A 340 10.53 -25.65 5.90
CA LEU A 340 10.74 -26.47 7.08
C LEU A 340 11.91 -27.45 6.90
N ARG A 341 12.07 -28.04 5.71
CA ARG A 341 13.21 -28.92 5.38
C ARG A 341 14.53 -28.18 5.33
N CYS A 342 14.55 -26.98 4.76
CA CYS A 342 15.76 -26.14 4.74
C CYS A 342 16.21 -25.69 6.14
N ARG A 343 15.31 -25.67 7.14
CA ARG A 343 15.63 -25.30 8.53
C ARG A 343 16.20 -26.44 9.37
N VAL A 344 16.12 -27.69 8.90
CA VAL A 344 16.66 -28.86 9.62
C VAL A 344 17.95 -29.30 8.92
N PRO A 345 19.14 -29.15 9.53
CA PRO A 345 20.36 -29.73 8.98
C PRO A 345 20.19 -31.25 8.92
N THR A 346 20.39 -31.83 7.74
CA THR A 346 20.43 -33.27 7.55
C THR A 346 21.63 -33.83 8.33
N ALA A 347 21.36 -34.47 9.47
CA ALA A 347 22.38 -35.24 10.20
C ALA A 347 22.76 -36.49 9.39
N LYS A 348 23.65 -36.33 8.42
CA LYS A 348 24.39 -37.41 7.78
C LYS A 348 25.81 -36.90 7.53
N ASP A 349 26.64 -37.01 8.56
CA ASP A 349 28.07 -37.27 8.43
C ASP A 349 28.58 -37.76 9.79
N GLY A 350 29.03 -39.02 9.85
CA GLY A 350 29.69 -39.56 11.03
C GLY A 350 29.29 -40.99 11.39
N ALA A 351 29.71 -41.98 10.60
CA ALA A 351 29.96 -43.34 11.10
C ALA A 351 30.86 -44.09 10.12
N GLY A 352 32.16 -44.12 10.41
CA GLY A 352 33.16 -44.82 9.62
C GLY A 352 34.51 -44.90 10.33
N THR A 353 34.52 -45.28 11.60
CA THR A 353 35.73 -45.74 12.27
C THR A 353 35.43 -47.12 12.83
N THR A 354 35.87 -48.14 12.11
CA THR A 354 35.86 -49.55 12.51
C THR A 354 36.79 -49.75 13.70
N PRO A 355 36.39 -50.49 14.75
CA PRO A 355 37.33 -51.07 15.69
C PRO A 355 37.58 -52.52 15.31
N GLU A 356 38.82 -52.92 15.02
CA GLU A 356 39.20 -54.32 15.16
C GLU A 356 40.71 -54.53 15.33
N ALA A 357 41.01 -55.35 16.35
CA ALA A 357 42.25 -56.07 16.70
C ALA A 357 43.46 -55.27 17.21
#